data_AF-A0A7J8X3Y5-F1
#
_entry.id   AF-A0A7J8X3Y5-F1
#
_cell.length_a   1.000
_cell.length_b   1.000
_cell.length_c   1.000
_cell.angle_alpha   90.00
_cell.angle_beta   90.00
_cell.angle_gamma   90.00
#
_symmetry.space_group_name_H-M   'P 1'
#
loop_
_entity.id
_entity.type
_entity.pdbx_description
1 polymer ?
#
loop_
_entity_poly.entity_id
_entity_poly.type
_entity_poly.pdbx_seq_one_letter_code
_entity_poly.pdbx_strand_id
1 'polypeptide(L)' 'MNVKVNFDATFDKQHRKSYTRIIIRNSTGQDLKVKVYNNGYIPAMFASEALACV' A
#
# COMPACT_ATOMS: atom_id res chain seq x y z
N MET A 1 -3.07 -7.87 -21.20
CA MET A 1 -1.88 -8.29 -20.43
C MET A 1 -2.29 -8.33 -18.97
N ASN A 2 -2.27 -9.49 -18.31
CA ASN A 2 -2.67 -9.58 -16.90
C ASN A 2 -1.51 -9.16 -16.01
N VAL A 3 -1.80 -8.31 -15.03
CA VAL A 3 -0.87 -7.90 -13.98
C VAL A 3 -1.41 -8.36 -12.64
N LYS A 4 -0.49 -8.65 -11.70
CA LYS A 4 -0.84 -8.88 -10.31
C LYS A 4 -0.50 -7.61 -9.52
N VAL A 5 -1.42 -7.16 -8.69
CA VAL A 5 -1.22 -6.01 -7.80
C VAL A 5 -1.20 -6.54 -6.38
N ASN A 6 -0.11 -6.27 -5.67
CA ASN A 6 0.02 -6.53 -4.25
C ASN A 6 0.14 -5.19 -3.54
N PHE A 7 -0.63 -5.00 -2.47
CA PHE A 7 -0.55 -3.82 -1.64
C PHE A 7 -0.54 -4.23 -0.17
N ASP A 8 0.05 -3.38 0.66
CA ASP A 8 0.11 -3.54 2.10
C ASP A 8 0.24 -2.15 2.73
N ALA A 9 -0.26 -1.99 3.96
CA ALA A 9 -0.12 -0.75 4.71
C ALA A 9 0.32 -1.00 6.15
N THR A 10 1.26 -0.18 6.61
CA THR A 10 1.60 -0.14 8.04
C THR A 10 1.11 1.15 8.65
N PHE A 11 0.66 1.07 9.91
CA PHE A 11 0.10 2.20 10.65
C PHE A 11 0.96 2.54 11.87
N ASP A 12 1.50 3.76 11.86
CA ASP A 12 2.15 4.38 13.01
C ASP A 12 1.09 5.04 13.90
N LYS A 13 0.77 4.36 15.00
CA LYS A 13 -0.21 4.83 16.00
C LYS A 13 0.23 6.11 16.71
N GLN A 14 1.53 6.31 16.95
CA GLN A 14 2.03 7.47 17.69
C GLN A 14 1.87 8.73 16.87
N HIS A 15 2.18 8.66 15.57
CA HIS A 15 2.14 9.82 14.68
C HIS A 15 0.85 9.90 13.84
N ARG A 16 -0.05 8.93 13.98
CA ARG A 16 -1.27 8.78 13.17
C ARG A 16 -0.96 8.83 11.66
N LYS A 17 0.10 8.14 11.26
CA LYS A 17 0.56 8.05 9.87
C LYS A 17 0.39 6.64 9.35
N SER A 18 0.15 6.52 8.06
CA SER A 18 0.19 5.25 7.34
C SER A 18 1.26 5.29 6.26
N TYR A 19 1.95 4.17 6.09
CA TYR A 19 2.83 3.95 4.96
C TYR A 19 2.28 2.81 4.13
N THR A 20 1.94 3.11 2.89
CA THR A 20 1.37 2.15 1.96
C THR A 20 2.41 1.80 0.91
N ARG A 21 2.56 0.51 0.60
CA ARG A 21 3.37 0.04 -0.53
C ARG A 21 2.47 -0.67 -1.52
N ILE A 22 2.62 -0.34 -2.81
CA ILE A 22 1.94 -1.01 -3.93
C ILE A 22 3.00 -1.55 -4.88
N ILE A 23 2.88 -2.82 -5.23
CA ILE A 23 3.76 -3.54 -6.15
C ILE A 23 2.91 -4.10 -7.30
N ILE A 24 3.27 -3.72 -8.53
CA ILE A 24 2.65 -4.23 -9.76
C ILE A 24 3.63 -5.22 -10.38
N ARG A 25 3.17 -6.44 -10.63
CA ARG A 25 3.97 -7.54 -11.17
C ARG A 25 3.39 -8.07 -12.47
N ASN A 26 4.24 -8.57 -13.35
CA ASN A 26 3.79 -9.33 -14.52
C ASN A 26 3.43 -10.78 -14.12
N SER A 27 3.02 -11.58 -15.09
CA SER A 27 2.65 -12.98 -14.89
C SER A 27 3.81 -13.88 -14.44
N THR A 28 5.06 -13.50 -14.71
CA THR A 28 6.26 -14.23 -14.28
C THR A 28 6.74 -13.84 -12.88
N GLY A 29 6.05 -12.89 -12.23
CA GLY A 29 6.38 -12.43 -10.88
C GLY A 29 7.43 -11.33 -10.83
N GLN A 30 7.87 -10.80 -11.98
CA GLN A 30 8.80 -9.67 -12.01
C GLN A 30 8.07 -8.38 -11.65
N ASP A 31 8.69 -7.59 -10.78
CA ASP A 31 8.20 -6.27 -10.39
C ASP A 31 8.31 -5.30 -11.58
N LEU A 32 7.17 -4.85 -12.08
CA LEU A 32 7.08 -3.83 -13.13
C LEU A 32 7.15 -2.43 -12.55
N LYS A 33 6.56 -2.24 -11.36
CA LYS A 33 6.49 -0.95 -10.68
C LYS A 33 6.30 -1.11 -9.18
N VAL A 34 6.96 -0.26 -8.42
CA VAL A 34 6.77 -0.12 -6.98
C VAL A 34 6.40 1.34 -6.69
N LYS A 35 5.41 1.54 -5.83
CA LYS A 35 5.05 2.86 -5.28
C LYS A 35 4.97 2.79 -3.77
N VAL A 36 5.38 3.87 -3.12
CA VAL A 36 5.26 4.06 -1.68
C VAL A 36 4.56 5.39 -1.43
N TYR A 37 3.58 5.37 -0.52
CA TYR A 37 2.82 6.54 -0.12
C TYR A 37 2.95 6.74 1.39
N ASN A 38 3.07 7.99 1.80
CA ASN A 38 3.03 8.40 3.20
C ASN A 38 1.76 9.23 3.42
N ASN A 39 0.81 8.68 4.16
CA ASN A 39 -0.49 9.27 4.40
C ASN A 39 -0.55 9.76 5.85
N GLY A 40 -0.73 11.07 6.03
CA GLY A 40 -0.95 11.67 7.34
C GLY A 40 -2.41 11.58 7.79
N TYR A 41 -2.64 11.81 9.08
CA TYR A 41 -3.98 11.96 9.67
C TYR A 41 -4.88 10.73 9.49
N ILE A 42 -4.31 9.54 9.49
CA ILE A 42 -5.08 8.29 9.37
C ILE A 42 -5.70 7.96 10.74
N PRO A 43 -7.03 7.79 10.82
CA PRO A 43 -7.73 7.67 12.10
C PRO A 43 -7.55 6.29 12.76
N ALA A 44 -7.29 5.24 11.97
CA ALA A 44 -7.17 3.88 12.47
C ALA A 44 -6.38 2.98 11.50
N MET A 45 -5.84 1.88 12.02
CA MET A 45 -5.15 0.85 11.23
C MET A 45 -6.05 0.21 10.15
N PHE A 46 -7.35 0.05 10.41
CA PHE A 46 -8.25 -0.44 9.37
C PHE A 46 -8.32 0.53 8.18
N ALA A 47 -8.28 1.84 8.44
CA ALA A 47 -8.32 2.85 7.40
C ALA A 47 -7.03 2.88 6.55
N SER A 48 -5.88 2.50 7.11
CA SER A 48 -4.64 2.38 6.32
C SER A 48 -4.71 1.27 5.29
N GLU A 49 -5.24 0.12 5.67
CA GLU A 49 -5.44 -1.03 4.76
C GLU A 49 -6.49 -0.72 3.70
N ALA A 50 -7.62 -0.15 4.11
CA ALA A 50 -8.67 0.26 3.18
C ALA A 50 -8.13 1.25 2.14
N LEU A 51 -7.32 2.24 2.55
CA LEU A 51 -6.71 3.22 1.66
C LEU A 51 -5.70 2.60 0.69
N ALA A 52 -5.00 1.52 1.09
CA ALA A 52 -4.09 0.80 0.21
C ALA A 52 -4.78 0.04 -0.91
N CYS A 53 -6.07 -0.27 -0.72
CA CYS A 53 -6.91 -1.00 -1.67
C CYS A 53 -7.62 -0.11 -2.70
N VAL A 54 -7.53 1.24 -2.59
CA VAL A 54 -8.18 2.21 -3.50
C VAL A 54 -7.24 2.60 -4.63
#